data_AF-A0A1I6WQ15-F1
#
_entry.id   AF-A0A1I6WQ15-F1
#
_cell.length_a   1.000
_cell.length_b   1.000
_cell.length_c   1.000
_cell.angle_alpha   90.00
_cell.angle_beta   90.00
_cell.angle_gamma   90.00
#
_symmetry.space_group_name_H-M   'P 1'
#
loop_
_entity.id
_entity.type
_entity.pdbx_description
1 polymer ?
#
loop_
_entity_poly.entity_id
_entity_poly.type
_entity_poly.pdbx_seq_one_letter_code
_entity_poly.pdbx_strand_id
1 'polypeptide(L)' 'MSSSKLSDEFKQDAVAQITERGYPVREVSERLGVSAYSLYAWKKKFAKAS' A
#
# COMPACT_ATOMS: atom_id res chain seq x y z
N MET A 1 -21.29 3.50 9.50
CA MET A 1 -19.92 3.00 9.73
C MET A 1 -19.00 3.66 8.73
N SER A 2 -18.26 4.65 9.23
CA SER A 2 -17.32 5.49 8.49
C SER A 2 -16.31 4.63 7.75
N SER A 3 -16.36 4.65 6.42
CA SER A 3 -15.34 4.06 5.56
C SER A 3 -13.99 4.62 6.00
N SER A 4 -13.19 3.80 6.69
CA SER A 4 -11.83 4.12 7.13
C SER A 4 -10.96 4.33 5.89
N LYS A 5 -11.07 5.53 5.31
CA LYS A 5 -10.28 5.96 4.17
C LYS A 5 -8.87 6.19 4.69
N LEU A 6 -8.02 5.16 4.59
CA LEU A 6 -6.57 5.34 4.66
C LEU A 6 -6.20 6.48 3.71
N SER A 7 -5.43 7.46 4.22
CA SER A 7 -5.04 8.64 3.44
C SER A 7 -4.25 8.20 2.21
N ASP A 8 -4.32 8.97 1.12
CA ASP A 8 -3.57 8.63 -0.08
C ASP A 8 -2.05 8.69 0.17
N GLU A 9 -1.59 9.56 1.08
CA GLU A 9 -0.21 9.58 1.60
C GLU A 9 0.18 8.24 2.25
N PHE A 10 -0.68 7.69 3.12
CA PHE A 10 -0.42 6.39 3.75
C PHE A 10 -0.28 5.28 2.70
N LYS A 11 -1.14 5.31 1.67
CA LYS A 11 -1.09 4.31 0.59
C LYS A 11 0.17 4.46 -0.26
N GLN A 12 0.62 5.69 -0.51
CA GLN A 12 1.87 5.96 -1.23
C GLN A 12 3.06 5.44 -0.44
N ASP A 13 3.15 5.73 0.86
CA ASP A 13 4.22 5.22 1.72
C ASP A 13 4.25 3.69 1.78
N ALA A 14 3.07 3.06 1.88
CA ALA A 14 2.97 1.61 1.86
C ALA A 14 3.45 1.00 0.52
N VAL A 15 3.16 1.67 -0.60
CA VAL A 15 3.64 1.25 -1.92
C VAL A 15 5.14 1.50 -2.07
N ALA A 16 5.66 2.63 -1.60
CA ALA A 16 7.09 2.96 -1.62
C ALA A 16 7.92 1.96 -0.82
N GLN A 17 7.41 1.45 0.31
CA GLN A 17 8.05 0.35 1.04
C GLN A 17 8.21 -0.92 0.19
N ILE A 18 7.23 -1.20 -0.68
CA ILE A 18 7.27 -2.38 -1.56
C ILE A 18 8.17 -2.13 -2.79
N THR A 19 8.09 -0.94 -3.39
CA THR A 19 8.76 -0.63 -4.67
C THR A 19 10.15 -0.06 -4.52
N GLU A 20 10.36 0.86 -3.59
CA GLU A 20 11.65 1.54 -3.38
C GLU A 20 12.53 0.77 -2.40
N ARG A 21 11.94 0.30 -1.29
CA ARG A 21 12.69 -0.46 -0.27
C ARG A 21 12.72 -1.97 -0.56
N GLY A 22 11.90 -2.45 -1.48
CA GLY A 22 11.87 -3.85 -1.90
C GLY A 22 11.26 -4.81 -0.88
N TYR A 23 10.49 -4.32 0.10
CA TYR A 23 9.88 -5.20 1.10
C TYR A 23 8.80 -6.10 0.48
N PRO A 24 8.67 -7.36 0.95
CA PRO A 24 7.60 -8.24 0.53
C PRO A 24 6.23 -7.66 0.90
N VAL A 25 5.26 -7.76 -0.02
CA VAL A 25 3.88 -7.32 0.21
C VAL A 25 3.29 -7.95 1.48
N ARG A 26 3.63 -9.22 1.75
CA ARG A 26 3.18 -9.94 2.94
C ARG A 26 3.67 -9.28 4.23
N GLU A 27 4.97 -8.96 4.31
CA GLU A 27 5.56 -8.32 5.48
C GLU A 27 4.95 -6.93 5.71
N VAL A 28 4.82 -6.14 4.65
CA VAL A 28 4.18 -4.82 4.71
C VAL A 28 2.71 -4.93 5.14
N SER A 29 1.99 -5.95 4.67
CA SER A 29 0.59 -6.19 5.05
C SER A 29 0.43 -6.52 6.53
N GLU A 30 1.29 -7.40 7.05
CA GLU A 30 1.29 -7.82 8.46
C GLU A 30 1.70 -6.65 9.36
N ARG A 31 2.71 -5.87 8.97
CA ARG A 31 3.21 -4.73 9.73
C ARG A 31 2.23 -3.56 9.79
N LEU A 32 1.56 -3.26 8.67
CA LEU A 32 0.62 -2.14 8.57
C LEU A 32 -0.82 -2.52 8.96
N GLY A 33 -1.10 -3.82 9.19
CA GLY A 33 -2.45 -4.30 9.48
C GLY A 33 -3.44 -4.11 8.33
N VAL A 34 -2.94 -4.07 7.08
CA VAL A 34 -3.75 -3.90 5.88
C VAL A 34 -3.76 -5.17 5.05
N SER A 35 -4.81 -5.39 4.26
CA SER A 35 -4.84 -6.57 3.40
C SER A 35 -3.82 -6.46 2.26
N ALA A 36 -3.13 -7.57 1.96
CA ALA A 36 -2.25 -7.66 0.79
C ALA A 36 -2.96 -7.28 -0.51
N TYR A 37 -4.26 -7.59 -0.61
CA TYR A 37 -5.11 -7.16 -1.73
C TYR A 37 -5.15 -5.64 -1.91
N SER A 38 -5.29 -4.89 -0.81
CA SER A 38 -5.27 -3.42 -0.85
C SER A 38 -3.92 -2.89 -1.34
N LEU A 39 -2.82 -3.50 -0.88
CA LEU A 39 -1.47 -3.13 -1.31
C LEU A 39 -1.25 -3.35 -2.82
N TYR A 40 -1.73 -4.47 -3.38
CA TYR A 40 -1.69 -4.70 -4.83
C TYR A 40 -2.54 -3.68 -5.59
N ALA A 41 -3.74 -3.36 -5.08
CA ALA A 41 -4.60 -2.36 -5.69
C ALA A 41 -3.96 -0.96 -5.69
N TRP A 42 -3.32 -0.57 -4.59
CA TRP A 42 -2.60 0.71 -4.48
C TRP A 42 -1.37 0.73 -5.37
N LYS A 43 -0.58 -0.36 -5.40
CA LYS A 43 0.56 -0.49 -6.31
C LYS A 43 0.11 -0.26 -7.76
N LYS A 44 -1.01 -0.84 -8.18
CA LYS A 44 -1.58 -0.59 -9.52
C LYS A 44 -2.06 0.85 -9.72
N LYS A 45 -2.68 1.46 -8.70
CA LYS A 45 -3.16 2.85 -8.73
C LYS A 45 -2.01 3.86 -8.88
N PHE A 46 -0.90 3.64 -8.17
CA PHE A 46 0.26 4.55 -8.16
C PHE A 46 1.33 4.21 -9.20
N ALA A 47 1.34 3.00 -9.77
CA ALA A 47 2.26 2.63 -10.86
C ALA A 47 2.01 3.39 -12.17
N LYS A 48 0.87 4.07 -12.32
CA LYS A 48 0.49 4.78 -13.56
C LYS A 48 0.78 6.28 -13.57
N ALA A 49 1.51 6.79 -12.57
CA ALA A 49 1.88 8.20 -12.46
C ALA A 49 3.28 8.51 -13.04
N SER A 50 3.63 7.85 -14.15
CA SER A 50 4.83 8.18 -14.94
C SER A 50 4.44 8.76 -16.29
#